data_AF-Q82PB1-F1
#
_entry.id   AF-Q82PB1-F1
#
_cell.length_a   1.000
_cell.length_b   1.000
_cell.length_c   1.000
_cell.angle_alpha   90.00
_cell.angle_beta   90.00
_cell.angle_gamma   90.00
#
_symmetry.space_group_name_H-M   'P 1'
#
loop_
_entity.id
_entity.type
_entity.pdbx_description
1 polymer ?
#
loop_
_entity_poly.entity_id
_entity_poly.type
_entity_poly.pdbx_seq_one_letter_code
_entity_poly.pdbx_strand_id
1 'polypeptide(L)' 'MNGRLPRRGAEDAQRIRPANSEVMRLVADASRLNAATGWSPAHDLEQGLAHTVEFFRDPANLARYKTGIYNI' A
#
# COMPACT_ATOMS: atom_id res chain seq x y z
N MET A 1 -11.45 26.73 37.20
CA MET A 1 -11.38 27.13 35.78
C MET A 1 -9.99 26.78 35.27
N ASN A 2 -9.86 25.83 34.35
CA ASN A 2 -8.66 25.68 33.52
C ASN A 2 -9.10 25.07 32.19
N GLY A 3 -9.23 25.93 31.18
CA GLY A 3 -9.70 25.57 29.86
C GLY A 3 -8.67 24.72 29.13
N ARG A 4 -9.09 23.52 28.71
CA ARG A 4 -8.34 22.67 27.80
C ARG A 4 -8.41 23.30 26.41
N LEU A 5 -7.32 23.91 25.95
CA LEU A 5 -7.20 24.39 24.57
C LEU A 5 -7.39 23.23 23.59
N PRO A 6 -8.18 23.39 22.51
CA PRO A 6 -8.26 22.39 21.46
C PRO A 6 -6.92 22.33 20.72
N ARG A 7 -6.29 21.15 20.69
CA ARG A 7 -5.10 20.92 19.85
C ARG A 7 -5.54 21.03 18.39
N ARG A 8 -5.21 22.15 17.74
CA ARG A 8 -5.31 22.28 16.27
C ARG A 8 -4.28 21.32 15.67
N GLY A 9 -4.69 20.50 14.70
CA GLY A 9 -3.77 19.69 13.92
C GLY A 9 -2.77 20.61 13.23
N ALA A 10 -1.49 20.39 13.46
CA ALA A 10 -0.44 21.07 12.70
C ALA A 10 -0.23 20.27 11.41
N GLU A 11 -0.55 20.87 10.27
CA GLU A 11 -0.19 20.35 8.96
C GLU A 11 1.29 20.68 8.73
N ASP A 12 2.12 19.65 8.58
CA ASP A 12 3.54 19.82 8.25
C ASP A 12 3.65 20.25 6.78
N ALA A 13 4.06 21.49 6.54
CA ALA A 13 4.16 22.08 5.20
C ALA A 13 5.09 21.28 4.25
N GLN A 14 5.96 20.42 4.78
CA GLN A 14 6.82 19.53 3.97
C GLN A 14 6.08 18.31 3.39
N ARG A 15 4.82 18.06 3.79
CA ARG A 15 4.05 16.88 3.36
C ARG A 15 2.95 17.20 2.36
N ILE A 16 3.04 18.31 1.64
CA ILE A 16 2.10 18.63 0.56
C ILE A 16 2.32 17.65 -0.61
N ARG A 17 1.32 16.80 -0.86
CA ARG A 17 1.25 15.94 -2.05
C ARG A 17 1.17 16.86 -3.29
N PRO A 18 2.00 16.67 -4.33
CA PRO A 18 1.87 17.44 -5.57
C PRO A 18 0.47 17.25 -6.17
N ALA A 19 -0.14 18.33 -6.66
CA ALA A 19 -1.54 18.34 -7.12
C ALA A 19 -1.87 17.29 -8.21
N ASN A 20 -0.86 16.87 -8.99
CA ASN A 20 -1.02 15.90 -10.08
C ASN A 20 -0.42 14.52 -9.75
N SER A 21 -0.11 14.25 -8.48
CA SER A 21 0.51 12.98 -8.07
C SER A 21 -0.50 11.84 -7.90
N GLU A 22 -1.79 12.13 -7.86
CA GLU A 22 -2.83 11.11 -7.70
C GLU A 22 -3.23 10.53 -9.05
N VAL A 23 -2.98 9.23 -9.20
CA VAL A 23 -3.45 8.44 -10.34
C VAL A 23 -4.58 7.53 -9.86
N MET A 24 -5.76 7.64 -10.48
CA MET A 24 -6.93 6.84 -10.10
C MET A 24 -6.74 5.35 -10.41
N ARG A 25 -5.88 5.04 -11.38
CA ARG A 25 -5.54 3.69 -11.81
C ARG A 25 -4.13 3.68 -12.37
N LEU A 26 -3.25 2.90 -11.74
CA LEU A 26 -1.91 2.62 -12.24
C LEU A 26 -1.86 1.15 -12.66
N VAL A 27 -1.89 0.89 -13.96
CA VAL A 27 -1.84 -0.47 -14.52
C VAL A 27 -0.69 -0.54 -15.50
N ALA A 28 0.16 -1.55 -15.34
CA ALA A 28 1.25 -1.82 -16.26
C ALA A 28 0.75 -2.57 -17.49
N ASP A 29 1.11 -2.12 -18.68
CA ASP A 29 0.96 -2.91 -19.91
C ASP A 29 2.11 -3.94 -20.00
N ALA A 30 1.76 -5.21 -19.85
CA ALA A 30 2.71 -6.32 -19.90
C ALA A 30 2.85 -6.95 -21.30
N SER A 31 2.24 -6.37 -22.34
CA SER A 31 2.24 -6.95 -23.69
C SER A 31 3.66 -7.17 -24.23
N ARG A 32 4.57 -6.22 -23.98
CA ARG A 32 5.98 -6.34 -24.39
C ARG A 32 6.72 -7.47 -23.66
N LEU A 33 6.43 -7.67 -22.37
CA LEU A 33 7.02 -8.74 -21.57
C LEU A 33 6.52 -10.10 -22.07
N ASN A 34 5.20 -10.24 -22.25
CA ASN A 34 4.58 -11.45 -22.76
C ASN A 34 5.15 -11.82 -24.14
N ALA A 35 5.21 -10.88 -25.08
CA ALA A 35 5.73 -11.13 -26.42
C ALA A 35 7.21 -11.56 -26.42
N ALA A 36 8.01 -11.02 -25.50
CA ALA A 36 9.44 -11.30 -25.43
C ALA A 36 9.79 -12.61 -24.74
N THR A 37 8.98 -13.07 -23.77
CA THR A 37 9.34 -14.21 -22.90
C THR A 37 8.30 -15.32 -22.86
N GLY A 38 7.13 -15.12 -23.47
CA GLY A 38 5.96 -16.00 -23.29
C GLY A 38 5.34 -15.92 -21.91
N TRP A 39 5.77 -14.97 -21.06
CA TRP A 39 5.29 -14.87 -19.69
C TRP A 39 3.82 -14.47 -19.61
N SER A 40 3.07 -15.14 -18.74
CA SER A 40 1.72 -14.77 -18.33
C SER A 40 1.56 -14.86 -16.82
N PRO A 41 0.71 -14.03 -16.20
CA PRO A 41 0.41 -14.16 -14.77
C PRO A 41 -0.23 -15.53 -14.49
N ALA A 42 0.25 -16.20 -13.44
CA ALA A 42 -0.28 -17.50 -13.02
C ALA A 42 -1.57 -17.39 -12.18
N HIS A 43 -1.84 -16.20 -11.64
CA HIS A 43 -3.00 -15.89 -10.82
C HIS A 43 -3.66 -14.62 -11.33
N ASP A 44 -4.99 -14.61 -11.34
CA ASP A 44 -5.72 -13.36 -11.49
C ASP A 44 -5.65 -12.51 -10.20
N LEU A 45 -6.23 -11.31 -10.25
CA LEU A 45 -6.20 -10.39 -9.12
C LEU A 45 -6.91 -10.96 -7.88
N GLU A 46 -8.04 -11.62 -8.06
CA GLU A 46 -8.86 -12.14 -6.96
C GLU A 46 -8.13 -13.29 -6.24
N GLN A 47 -7.57 -14.23 -7.01
CA GLN A 47 -6.75 -15.32 -6.51
C GLN A 47 -5.50 -14.80 -5.79
N GLY A 48 -4.80 -13.84 -6.40
CA GLY A 48 -3.61 -13.23 -5.80
C GLY A 48 -3.91 -12.54 -4.46
N LEU A 49 -5.05 -11.84 -4.37
CA LEU A 49 -5.51 -11.22 -3.12
C LEU A 49 -5.87 -12.28 -2.07
N ALA A 50 -6.60 -13.33 -2.44
CA ALA A 50 -6.96 -14.41 -1.52
C ALA A 50 -5.71 -15.10 -0.94
N HIS A 51 -4.73 -15.44 -1.78
CA HIS A 51 -3.46 -16.03 -1.34
C HIS A 51 -2.66 -15.09 -0.43
N THR A 52 -2.66 -13.79 -0.75
CA THR A 52 -1.98 -12.78 0.08
C THR A 52 -2.63 -12.67 1.45
N VAL A 53 -3.96 -12.64 1.52
CA VAL A 53 -4.70 -12.61 2.79
C VAL A 53 -4.38 -13.85 3.61
N GLU A 54 -4.40 -15.03 3.00
CA GLU A 54 -4.10 -16.28 3.69
C GLU A 54 -2.67 -16.31 4.23
N PHE A 55 -1.69 -15.83 3.45
CA PHE A 55 -0.31 -15.70 3.91
C PHE A 55 -0.20 -14.86 5.18
N PHE A 56 -0.91 -13.72 5.25
CA PHE A 56 -0.88 -12.82 6.41
C PHE A 56 -1.73 -13.29 7.60
N ARG A 57 -2.64 -14.25 7.40
CA ARG A 57 -3.41 -14.86 8.50
C ARG A 57 -2.54 -15.73 9.40
N ASP A 58 -1.45 -16.28 8.89
CA ASP A 58 -0.47 -16.99 9.70
C ASP A 58 0.28 -16.00 10.63
N PRO A 59 0.16 -16.13 11.95
CA PRO A 59 0.85 -15.27 12.91
C PRO A 59 2.38 -15.28 12.75
N ALA A 60 2.97 -16.39 12.27
CA ALA A 60 4.40 -16.49 12.04
C ALA A 60 4.85 -15.58 10.88
N ASN A 61 4.03 -15.45 9.84
CA ASN A 61 4.29 -14.53 8.73
C ASN A 61 4.06 -13.09 9.17
N LEU A 62 2.97 -12.82 9.89
CA LEU A 62 2.63 -11.48 10.35
C LEU A 62 3.67 -10.91 11.32
N ALA A 63 4.24 -11.75 12.20
CA ALA A 63 5.27 -11.36 13.17
C ALA A 63 6.55 -10.78 12.51
N ARG A 64 6.77 -11.03 11.22
CA ARG A 64 7.89 -10.47 10.45
C ARG A 64 7.72 -8.98 10.15
N TYR A 65 6.52 -8.44 10.33
CA TYR A 65 6.17 -7.06 10.02
C TYR A 65 5.96 -6.27 11.30
N LYS A 66 6.47 -5.04 11.33
CA LYS A 66 6.33 -4.12 12.47
C LYS A 66 4.94 -3.47 12.47
N THR A 67 3.90 -4.25 12.71
CA THR A 67 2.49 -3.79 12.65
C THR A 67 2.16 -2.70 13.68
N GLY A 68 2.93 -2.62 14.77
CA GLY A 68 2.76 -1.61 15.83
C GLY A 68 3.75 -0.45 15.81
N ILE A 69 4.66 -0.38 14.83
CA ILE A 69 5.70 0.65 14.79
C ILE A 69 5.58 1.44 13.50
N TYR A 70 5.29 2.73 13.63
CA TYR A 70 5.38 3.67 12.52
C TYR A 70 6.82 4.19 12.45
N ASN A 71 7.55 3.81 11.40
CA ASN A 71 8.89 4.37 11.16
C ASN A 71 8.75 5.73 10.46
N ILE A 72 9.38 6.76 11.03
CA ILE A 72 9.62 8.09 10.43
C ILE A 72 11.11 8.23 10.21
#